data_AF-A0A971C2Q8-F1
#
_entry.id   AF-A0A971C2Q8-F1
#
_cell.length_a   1.000
_cell.length_b   1.000
_cell.length_c   1.000
_cell.angle_alpha   90.00
_cell.angle_beta   90.00
_cell.angle_gamma   90.00
#
_symmetry.space_group_name_H-M   'P 1'
#
loop_
_entity.id
_entity.type
_entity.pdbx_description
1 polymer ?
#
loop_
_entity_poly.entity_id
_entity_poly.type
_entity_poly.pdbx_seq_one_letter_code
_entity_poly.pdbx_strand_id
1 'polypeptide(L)'
;TPHVEVAVLKQAEEGRGLVLRLWETGGHDRDANLVFPLWGTELAVPLGHHQVKTLLISAHDGTVEAAEVDLLERPAAATGRSTAKSAAPGAEQR
;
A
#
# COMPACT_ATOMS: atom_id res chain seq x y z
N THR A 1 23.52 14.25 8.42
CA THR A 1 22.48 14.41 7.37
C THR A 1 21.26 13.63 7.81
N PRO A 2 20.01 14.04 7.54
CA PRO A 2 18.89 13.13 7.75
C PRO A 2 19.10 11.87 6.91
N HIS A 3 18.95 10.70 7.53
CA HIS A 3 19.14 9.39 6.90
C HIS A 3 17.80 8.70 6.61
N VAL A 4 16.73 9.49 6.50
CA VAL A 4 15.39 9.02 6.15
C VAL A 4 14.86 9.91 5.04
N GLU A 5 14.40 9.29 3.96
CA GLU A 5 13.82 9.99 2.81
C GLU A 5 12.34 9.66 2.64
N VAL A 6 11.56 10.66 2.25
CA VAL A 6 10.20 10.45 1.75
C VAL A 6 10.30 10.14 0.26
N ALA A 7 10.18 8.87 -0.10
CA ALA A 7 10.29 8.40 -1.48
C ALA A 7 8.98 8.55 -2.26
N VAL A 8 7.83 8.49 -1.57
CA VAL A 8 6.49 8.61 -2.19
C VAL A 8 5.55 9.33 -1.24
N LEU A 9 4.74 10.23 -1.78
CA LEU A 9 3.51 10.72 -1.16
C LEU A 9 2.44 10.83 -2.25
N LYS A 10 1.38 10.04 -2.16
CA LYS A 10 0.28 10.03 -3.15
C LYS A 10 -1.05 9.71 -2.51
N GLN A 11 -2.15 10.01 -3.19
CA GLN A 11 -3.46 9.51 -2.79
C GLN A 11 -3.54 7.98 -3.00
N ALA A 12 -4.24 7.28 -2.11
CA ALA A 12 -4.57 5.87 -2.32
C ALA A 12 -5.48 5.69 -3.55
N GLU A 13 -5.36 4.57 -4.27
CA GLU A 13 -6.07 4.35 -5.54
C GLU A 13 -7.59 4.20 -5.35
N GLU A 14 -8.03 3.67 -4.22
CA GLU A 14 -9.44 3.65 -3.82
C GLU A 14 -9.93 4.99 -3.24
N GLY A 15 -9.12 6.04 -3.28
CA GLY A 15 -9.47 7.40 -2.86
C GLY A 15 -9.45 7.66 -1.36
N ARG A 16 -9.22 6.64 -0.52
CA ARG A 16 -9.23 6.75 0.95
C ARG A 16 -7.81 6.84 1.52
N GLY A 17 -7.41 8.05 1.95
CA GLY A 17 -6.13 8.29 2.62
C GLY A 17 -4.94 8.57 1.68
N LEU A 18 -3.77 8.76 2.29
CA LEU A 18 -2.49 9.00 1.61
C LEU A 18 -1.56 7.80 1.77
N VAL A 19 -0.92 7.37 0.68
CA VAL A 19 0.20 6.44 0.72
C VAL A 19 1.49 7.24 0.87
N LEU A 20 2.21 6.99 1.96
CA LEU A 20 3.52 7.54 2.26
C LEU A 20 4.57 6.43 2.23
N ARG A 21 5.71 6.64 1.58
CA ARG A 21 6.85 5.71 1.63
C ARG A 21 8.08 6.38 2.20
N LEU A 22 8.63 5.76 3.22
CA LEU A 22 9.89 6.13 3.85
C LEU A 22 10.98 5.13 3.48
N TRP A 23 12.21 5.62 3.40
CA TRP A 23 13.40 4.81 3.21
C TRP A 23 14.51 5.26 4.15
N GLU A 24 15.03 4.34 4.98
CA GLU A 24 16.24 4.54 5.79
C GLU A 24 17.49 4.34 4.90
N THR A 25 18.32 5.37 4.77
CA THR A 25 19.43 5.41 3.81
C THR A 25 20.82 5.25 4.45
N GLY A 26 20.91 5.28 5.79
CA GLY A 26 22.16 5.28 6.54
C GLY A 26 22.61 3.91 7.05
N GLY A 27 21.76 2.88 6.99
CA GLY A 27 22.10 1.52 7.44
C GLY A 27 22.02 1.33 8.96
N HIS A 28 21.23 2.15 9.65
CA HIS A 28 21.05 2.08 11.09
C HIS A 28 19.57 2.17 11.45
N ASP A 29 19.17 1.53 12.55
CA ASP A 29 17.82 1.69 13.08
C ASP A 29 17.62 3.17 13.53
N ARG A 30 16.45 3.73 13.22
CA ARG A 30 16.13 5.15 13.39
C ARG A 30 14.65 5.34 13.68
N ASP A 31 14.32 6.33 14.52
CA ASP A 31 12.96 6.85 14.62
C ASP A 31 12.82 8.12 13.77
N ALA A 32 11.89 8.12 12.82
CA ALA A 32 11.52 9.30 12.04
C ALA A 32 10.33 10.01 12.69
N ASN A 33 10.42 11.31 12.93
CA ASN A 33 9.28 12.11 13.37
C ASN A 33 8.65 12.82 12.17
N LEU A 34 7.47 12.37 11.75
CA LEU A 34 6.70 12.97 10.67
C LEU A 34 5.77 14.03 11.25
N VAL A 35 5.92 15.27 10.79
CA VAL A 35 5.05 16.37 11.20
C VAL A 35 4.00 16.61 10.12
N PHE A 36 2.73 16.70 10.52
CA PHE A 36 1.60 17.00 9.64
C PHE A 36 0.94 18.33 10.05
N PRO A 37 1.47 19.48 9.58
CA PRO A 37 1.02 20.80 10.03
C PRO A 37 -0.47 21.07 9.78
N LEU A 38 -1.00 20.55 8.66
CA LEU A 38 -2.42 20.71 8.29
C LEU A 38 -3.38 20.02 9.27
N TRP A 39 -2.89 19.04 10.02
CA TRP A 39 -3.66 18.30 11.02
C TRP A 39 -3.19 18.56 12.45
N GLY A 40 -2.18 19.43 12.64
CA GLY A 40 -1.67 19.79 13.96
C GLY A 40 -1.13 18.60 14.76
N THR A 41 -0.59 17.58 14.10
CA THR A 41 -0.16 16.34 14.74
C THR A 41 1.17 15.82 14.20
N GLU A 42 1.76 14.89 14.94
CA GLU A 42 3.05 14.29 14.67
C GLU A 42 2.97 12.77 14.83
N LEU A 43 3.79 12.03 14.07
CA LEU A 43 3.86 10.58 14.10
C LEU A 43 5.31 10.12 14.16
N ALA A 44 5.66 9.40 15.22
CA ALA A 44 6.92 8.68 15.33
C ALA A 44 6.83 7.36 14.55
N VAL A 45 7.76 7.15 13.62
CA VAL A 45 7.84 5.94 12.78
C VAL A 45 9.20 5.28 12.97
N PRO A 46 9.27 4.12 13.65
CA PRO A 46 10.50 3.36 13.76
C PRO A 46 10.84 2.71 12.42
N LEU A 47 12.08 2.85 11.99
CA LEU A 47 12.66 2.26 10.79
C LEU A 47 13.86 1.41 11.17
N GLY A 48 13.92 0.18 10.67
CA GLY A 48 15.13 -0.63 10.73
C GLY A 48 16.18 -0.17 9.71
N HIS A 49 17.43 -0.63 9.89
CA HIS A 49 18.51 -0.46 8.92
C HIS A 49 18.07 -0.78 7.48
N HIS A 50 18.26 0.18 6.56
CA HIS A 50 17.88 0.08 5.15
C HIS A 50 16.39 -0.20 4.88
N GLN A 51 15.51 -0.05 5.87
CA GLN A 51 14.10 -0.39 5.71
C GLN A 51 13.42 0.58 4.74
N VAL A 52 12.66 0.00 3.80
CA VAL A 52 11.62 0.71 3.06
C VAL A 52 10.28 0.40 3.72
N LYS A 53 9.62 1.42 4.26
CA LYS A 53 8.32 1.28 4.94
C LYS A 53 7.26 2.06 4.18
N THR A 54 6.13 1.43 3.89
CA THR A 54 4.98 2.09 3.28
C THR A 54 3.85 2.18 4.29
N LEU A 55 3.32 3.38 4.49
CA LEU A 55 2.21 3.67 5.39
C LEU A 55 1.00 4.15 4.59
N LEU A 56 -0.18 3.67 4.96
CA LEU A 56 -1.45 4.31 4.63
C LEU A 56 -1.80 5.27 5.77
N ILE A 57 -1.86 6.56 5.47
CA ILE A 57 -2.19 7.63 6.39
C ILE A 57 -3.64 8.04 6.19
N SER A 58 -4.42 7.98 7.26
CA SER A 58 -5.80 8.48 7.32
C SER A 58 -5.88 9.59 8.36
N ALA A 59 -6.57 10.69 8.03
CA ALA A 59 -6.76 11.80 8.94
C ALA A 59 -8.25 12.07 9.11
N HIS A 60 -8.73 12.02 10.35
CA HIS A 60 -10.13 12.19 10.71
C HIS A 60 -10.20 12.98 12.02
N ASP A 61 -11.04 14.01 12.11
CA ASP A 61 -11.34 14.72 13.37
C ASP A 61 -10.12 15.18 14.20
N GLY A 62 -9.03 15.58 13.52
CA GLY A 62 -7.80 16.05 14.18
C GLY A 62 -6.87 14.92 14.66
N THR A 63 -7.18 13.66 14.41
CA THR A 63 -6.28 12.52 14.60
C THR A 63 -5.71 12.04 13.27
N VAL A 64 -4.48 11.53 13.33
CA VAL A 64 -3.82 10.84 12.22
C VAL A 64 -3.59 9.39 12.63
N GLU A 65 -4.07 8.48 11.79
CA GLU A 65 -3.83 7.06 11.89
C GLU A 65 -2.87 6.63 10.77
N ALA A 66 -1.96 5.71 11.09
CA ALA A 66 -1.02 5.15 10.14
C ALA A 66 -1.01 3.63 10.24
N ALA A 67 -1.29 2.97 9.12
CA ALA A 67 -1.18 1.52 9.00
C ALA A 67 -0.06 1.16 8.04
N GLU A 68 0.84 0.25 8.42
CA GLU A 68 1.81 -0.29 7.48
C GLU A 68 1.11 -1.18 6.45
N VAL A 69 1.44 -0.98 5.18
CA VAL A 69 0.81 -1.69 4.07
C VAL A 69 1.84 -2.33 3.14
N ASP A 70 1.57 -3.55 2.73
CA ASP A 70 2.32 -4.26 1.69
C ASP A 70 1.69 -3.99 0.32
N LEU A 71 2.41 -3.25 -0.52
CA LEU A 71 1.99 -2.90 -1.89
C LEU A 71 2.79 -3.67 -2.95
N LEU A 72 3.41 -4.79 -2.60
CA LEU A 72 4.08 -5.65 -3.58
C LEU A 72 3.05 -6.40 -4.43
N GLU A 73 3.35 -6.52 -5.72
CA GLU A 73 2.55 -7.32 -6.63
C GLU A 73 2.57 -8.79 -6.17
N ARG A 74 1.38 -9.37 -6.02
CA ARG A 74 1.21 -10.80 -5.77
C ARG A 74 0.77 -11.46 -7.08
N PRO A 75 1.14 -12.73 -7.32
CA PRO A 75 0.61 -13.46 -8.46
C PRO A 75 -0.92 -13.41 -8.45
N ALA A 76 -1.53 -12.95 -9.55
CA ALA A 76 -2.97 -13.01 -9.70
C ALA A 76 -3.40 -14.48 -9.71
N ALA A 77 -4.45 -14.81 -8.94
CA ALA A 77 -5.03 -16.15 -9.00
C ALA A 77 -5.44 -16.44 -10.45
N ALA A 78 -4.96 -17.57 -11.00
CA ALA A 78 -5.25 -17.96 -12.37
C ALA A 78 -6.77 -18.05 -12.55
N THR A 79 -7.37 -17.05 -13.19
CA THR A 79 -8.78 -17.08 -13.53
C THR A 79 -8.93 -18.05 -14.69
N GLY A 80 -9.20 -19.32 -14.37
CA GLY A 80 -9.46 -20.34 -15.37
C GLY A 80 -10.60 -19.86 -16.28
N ARG A 81 -10.29 -19.65 -17.56
CA ARG A 81 -11.34 -19.50 -18.59
C ARG A 81 -12.08 -20.83 -18.65
N SER A 82 -13.27 -20.88 -18.05
CA SER A 82 -14.20 -22.00 -18.24
C SER A 82 -14.64 -22.00 -19.70
N THR A 83 -14.01 -22.83 -20.53
CA THR A 83 -14.56 -23.17 -21.84
C THR A 83 -15.67 -24.18 -21.62
N ALA A 84 -16.88 -23.70 -21.30
CA ALA A 84 -18.07 -24.52 -21.41
C ALA A 84 -18.27 -24.88 -22.90
N LYS A 85 -17.93 -26.12 -23.25
CA LYS A 85 -18.22 -26.69 -24.56
C LYS A 85 -19.74 -26.88 -24.66
N SER A 86 -20.42 -25.96 -25.34
CA SER A 86 -21.82 -26.14 -25.72
C SER A 86 -21.93 -27.37 -26.63
N ALA A 87 -22.54 -28.44 -26.13
CA ALA A 87 -22.96 -29.56 -26.96
C ALA A 87 -24.26 -29.17 -27.68
N ALA A 88 -24.22 -29.13 -29.01
CA ALA A 88 -25.42 -28.95 -29.83
C ALA A 88 -26.36 -30.15 -29.66
N PRO A 89 -27.69 -29.96 -29.63
CA PRO A 89 -28.62 -31.07 -29.62
C PRO A 89 -28.62 -31.76 -31.00
N GLY A 90 -28.33 -33.07 -30.99
CA GLY A 90 -28.44 -33.91 -32.17
C GLY A 90 -29.89 -34.04 -32.62
N ALA A 91 -30.12 -33.75 -33.90
CA ALA A 91 -31.38 -33.95 -34.58
C ALA A 91 -31.60 -35.43 -34.93
N GLU A 92 -32.83 -35.89 -34.69
CA GLU A 92 -33.64 -36.78 -35.54
C GLU A 92 -33.00 -38.08 -36.09
N GLN A 93 -33.50 -39.22 -35.63
CA GLN A 93 -33.48 -40.47 -36.41
C GLN A 93 -34.90 -40.98 -36.60
N ARG A 94 -35.15 -41.37 -37.85
CA ARG A 94 -36.37 -41.91 -38.44
C ARG A 94 -36.68 -43.31 -37.98
#